data_AF-C1H011-F1
#
_entry.id   AF-C1H011-F1
#
_cell.length_a   1.000
_cell.length_b   1.000
_cell.length_c   1.000
_cell.angle_alpha   90.00
_cell.angle_beta   90.00
_cell.angle_gamma   90.00
#
_symmetry.space_group_name_H-M   'P 1'
#
loop_
_entity.id
_entity.type
_entity.pdbx_description
1 polymer ?
#
loop_
_entity_poly.entity_id
_entity_poly.type
_entity_poly.pdbx_seq_one_letter_code
_entity_poly.pdbx_strand_id
1 'polypeptide(L)'
;MKQGQGFLLVFSITSMSSLNELAELREQIIRIKDDENVPIVIVGNKSDLEEDRAVSRSRAFALSQQWGNSPYYETSARRRANVNEVFVDLCRQIIRKDIQASQERSMELAMNGRNGGGVGGADRHRRHHGRLRNHRRRTKVKGDCVIL
;
A
#
# COMPACT_ATOMS: atom_id res chain seq x y z
N MET A 1 1.81 -9.49 10.45
CA MET A 1 0.78 -8.54 9.97
C MET A 1 0.98 -7.09 10.45
N LYS A 2 1.25 -6.81 11.74
CA LYS A 2 1.34 -5.42 12.27
C LYS A 2 2.28 -4.48 11.50
N GLN A 3 3.40 -4.95 10.96
CA GLN A 3 4.39 -4.12 10.23
C GLN A 3 4.16 -4.04 8.72
N GLY A 4 3.33 -4.91 8.13
CA GLY A 4 3.17 -5.00 6.67
C GLY A 4 2.53 -3.73 6.11
N GLN A 5 3.12 -3.07 5.13
CA GLN A 5 2.57 -1.81 4.59
C GLN A 5 1.58 -2.04 3.44
N GLY A 6 1.58 -3.23 2.86
CA GLY A 6 0.63 -3.66 1.85
C GLY A 6 0.56 -5.17 1.77
N PHE A 7 -0.53 -5.68 1.22
CA PHE A 7 -0.90 -7.09 1.28
C PHE A 7 -1.29 -7.63 -0.09
N LEU A 8 -0.75 -8.79 -0.43
CA LEU A 8 -1.31 -9.62 -1.49
C LEU A 8 -2.31 -10.57 -0.85
N LEU A 9 -3.55 -10.57 -1.34
CA LEU A 9 -4.59 -11.52 -0.94
C LEU A 9 -4.73 -12.56 -2.05
N VAL A 10 -4.17 -13.74 -1.81
CA VAL A 10 -4.01 -14.77 -2.85
C VAL A 10 -5.04 -15.87 -2.68
N PHE A 11 -5.84 -16.11 -3.72
CA PHE A 11 -6.70 -17.29 -3.83
C PHE A 11 -6.22 -18.17 -5.00
N SER A 12 -6.73 -19.38 -5.11
CA SER A 12 -6.49 -20.24 -6.27
C SER A 12 -7.68 -20.21 -7.22
N ILE A 13 -7.45 -20.03 -8.53
CA ILE A 13 -8.54 -20.05 -9.52
C ILE A 13 -9.30 -21.39 -9.56
N THR A 14 -8.71 -22.46 -9.03
CA THR A 14 -9.29 -23.80 -8.96
C THR A 14 -10.05 -24.06 -7.65
N SER A 15 -10.15 -23.06 -6.76
CA SER A 15 -10.78 -23.21 -5.44
C SER A 15 -11.66 -22.01 -5.08
N MET A 16 -12.98 -22.21 -5.13
CA MET A 16 -13.94 -21.20 -4.68
C MET A 16 -13.83 -20.91 -3.17
N SER A 17 -13.49 -21.92 -2.35
CA SER A 17 -13.31 -21.73 -0.91
C SER A 17 -12.19 -20.73 -0.62
N SER A 18 -11.07 -20.84 -1.33
CA SER A 18 -9.95 -19.89 -1.16
C SER A 18 -10.30 -18.45 -1.53
N LEU A 19 -11.23 -18.23 -2.48
CA LEU A 19 -11.73 -16.88 -2.77
C LEU A 19 -12.58 -16.34 -1.63
N ASN A 20 -13.45 -17.18 -1.05
CA ASN A 20 -14.34 -16.79 0.03
C ASN A 20 -13.55 -16.43 1.32
N GLU A 21 -12.44 -17.13 1.57
CA GLU A 21 -11.54 -16.85 2.71
C GLU A 21 -10.91 -15.45 2.64
N LEU A 22 -10.77 -14.86 1.44
CA LEU A 22 -10.16 -13.53 1.31
C LEU A 22 -10.94 -12.42 2.02
N ALA A 23 -12.27 -12.56 2.15
CA ALA A 23 -13.10 -11.58 2.84
C ALA A 23 -12.72 -11.47 4.32
N GLU A 24 -12.55 -12.62 4.98
CA GLU A 24 -12.13 -12.67 6.38
C GLU A 24 -10.71 -12.13 6.54
N LEU A 25 -9.77 -12.51 5.66
CA LEU A 25 -8.40 -12.00 5.69
C LEU A 25 -8.36 -10.47 5.52
N ARG A 26 -9.17 -9.91 4.61
CA ARG A 26 -9.29 -8.46 4.42
C ARG A 26 -9.79 -7.76 5.68
N GLU A 27 -10.85 -8.27 6.30
CA GLU A 27 -11.38 -7.69 7.54
C GLU A 27 -10.35 -7.71 8.67
N GLN A 28 -9.60 -8.82 8.81
CA GLN A 28 -8.52 -8.92 9.79
C GLN A 28 -7.42 -7.89 9.52
N ILE A 29 -7.01 -7.69 8.25
CA ILE A 29 -6.02 -6.67 7.89
C ILE A 29 -6.52 -5.27 8.26
N ILE A 30 -7.72 -4.90 7.83
CA ILE A 30 -8.29 -3.56 8.07
C ILE A 30 -8.36 -3.29 9.57
N ARG A 31 -8.82 -4.28 10.37
CA ARG A 31 -8.88 -4.16 11.83
C ARG A 31 -7.51 -4.01 12.48
N ILE A 32 -6.49 -4.75 12.00
CA ILE A 32 -5.13 -4.67 12.55
C ILE A 32 -4.46 -3.34 12.16
N LYS A 33 -4.82 -2.79 11.00
CA LYS A 33 -4.25 -1.55 10.46
C LYS A 33 -4.98 -0.30 10.85
N ASP A 34 -6.25 -0.42 11.25
CA ASP A 34 -7.15 0.70 11.51
C ASP A 34 -7.21 1.66 10.31
N ASP A 35 -7.27 1.09 9.10
CA ASP A 35 -7.12 1.80 7.83
C ASP A 35 -7.80 1.03 6.69
N GLU A 36 -8.94 1.53 6.23
CA GLU A 36 -9.72 0.92 5.14
C GLU A 36 -9.00 1.02 3.77
N ASN A 37 -8.06 1.96 3.64
CA ASN A 37 -7.34 2.23 2.40
C ASN A 37 -5.96 1.55 2.36
N VAL A 38 -5.71 0.58 3.23
CA VAL A 38 -4.47 -0.20 3.23
C VAL A 38 -4.22 -0.80 1.84
N PRO A 39 -3.03 -0.64 1.24
CA PRO A 39 -2.72 -1.19 -0.08
C PRO A 39 -2.95 -2.70 -0.15
N ILE A 40 -3.89 -3.12 -1.00
CA ILE A 40 -4.26 -4.52 -1.22
C ILE A 40 -4.31 -4.79 -2.73
N VAL A 41 -3.75 -5.93 -3.13
CA VAL A 41 -3.92 -6.49 -4.48
C VAL A 41 -4.49 -7.90 -4.34
N ILE A 42 -5.56 -8.18 -5.09
CA ILE A 42 -6.20 -9.49 -5.15
C ILE A 42 -5.51 -10.32 -6.22
N VAL A 43 -5.14 -11.55 -5.89
CA VAL A 43 -4.37 -12.41 -6.80
C VAL A 43 -5.05 -13.77 -6.97
N GLY A 44 -5.49 -14.07 -8.19
CA GLY A 44 -5.93 -15.41 -8.59
C GLY A 44 -4.75 -16.26 -9.06
N ASN A 45 -4.18 -17.08 -8.19
CA ASN A 45 -3.04 -17.94 -8.50
C ASN A 45 -3.46 -19.26 -9.18
N LYS A 46 -2.47 -19.97 -9.73
CA LYS A 46 -2.60 -21.20 -10.52
C LYS A 46 -3.29 -20.99 -11.86
N SER A 47 -3.07 -19.85 -12.51
CA SER A 47 -3.60 -19.58 -13.86
C SER A 47 -3.10 -20.55 -14.94
N ASP A 48 -2.12 -21.40 -14.62
CA ASP A 48 -1.72 -22.51 -15.45
C ASP A 48 -2.70 -23.68 -15.49
N LEU A 49 -3.64 -23.75 -14.55
CA LEU A 49 -4.67 -24.79 -14.42
C LEU A 49 -6.04 -24.28 -14.90
N GLU A 50 -6.11 -23.73 -16.11
CA GLU A 50 -7.34 -23.15 -16.67
C GLU A 50 -8.46 -24.19 -16.83
N GLU A 51 -8.10 -25.44 -17.15
CA GLU A 51 -9.05 -26.55 -17.28
C GLU A 51 -9.75 -26.89 -15.96
N ASP A 52 -9.08 -26.65 -14.83
CA ASP A 52 -9.58 -26.89 -13.47
C ASP A 52 -10.22 -25.63 -12.85
N ARG A 53 -10.52 -24.60 -13.64
CA ARG A 53 -11.02 -23.32 -13.12
C ARG A 53 -12.38 -23.50 -12.45
N ALA A 54 -12.43 -23.21 -11.15
CA ALA A 54 -13.66 -23.15 -10.35
C ALA A 54 -14.14 -21.72 -10.09
N VAL A 55 -13.26 -20.72 -10.24
CA VAL A 55 -13.56 -19.30 -10.02
C VAL A 55 -13.54 -18.55 -11.35
N SER A 56 -14.67 -17.97 -11.72
CA SER A 56 -14.75 -17.13 -12.92
C SER A 56 -14.02 -15.80 -12.72
N ARG A 57 -13.42 -15.29 -13.81
CA ARG A 57 -12.78 -13.97 -13.84
C ARG A 57 -13.73 -12.85 -13.43
N SER A 58 -14.99 -12.93 -13.87
CA SER A 58 -16.03 -11.96 -13.54
C SER A 58 -16.32 -11.89 -12.03
N ARG A 59 -16.33 -13.04 -11.34
CA ARG A 59 -16.57 -13.09 -9.89
C ARG A 59 -15.41 -12.48 -9.11
N ALA A 60 -14.17 -12.85 -9.44
CA ALA A 60 -13.00 -12.27 -8.82
C ALA A 60 -12.88 -10.75 -9.11
N PHE A 61 -13.21 -10.33 -10.33
CA PHE A 61 -13.26 -8.92 -10.69
C PHE A 61 -14.36 -8.16 -9.94
N ALA A 62 -15.54 -8.74 -9.76
CA ALA A 62 -16.60 -8.12 -8.96
C ALA A 62 -16.17 -7.90 -7.51
N LEU A 63 -15.42 -8.84 -6.91
CA LEU A 63 -14.84 -8.68 -5.57
C LEU A 63 -13.85 -7.50 -5.52
N SER A 64 -13.01 -7.37 -6.56
CA SER A 64 -12.10 -6.22 -6.73
C SER A 64 -12.84 -4.88 -6.75
N GLN A 65 -13.95 -4.78 -7.48
CA GLN A 65 -14.78 -3.57 -7.52
C GLN A 65 -15.41 -3.26 -6.16
N GLN A 66 -15.94 -4.29 -5.48
CA GLN A 66 -16.53 -4.15 -4.14
C GLN A 66 -15.53 -3.64 -3.10
N TRP A 67 -14.25 -3.96 -3.26
CA TRP A 67 -13.18 -3.53 -2.35
C TRP A 67 -12.49 -2.25 -2.79
N GLY A 68 -13.25 -1.29 -3.33
CA GLY A 68 -12.74 0.04 -3.69
C GLY A 68 -11.81 0.03 -4.91
N ASN A 69 -12.09 -0.83 -5.90
CA ASN A 69 -11.24 -1.04 -7.08
C ASN A 69 -9.84 -1.56 -6.74
N SER A 70 -9.73 -2.44 -5.75
CA SER A 70 -8.47 -3.14 -5.45
C SER A 70 -7.98 -3.88 -6.70
N PRO A 71 -6.73 -3.69 -7.16
CA PRO A 71 -6.27 -4.33 -8.39
C PRO A 71 -6.37 -5.85 -8.35
N TYR A 72 -6.75 -6.45 -9.48
CA TYR A 72 -6.88 -7.90 -9.64
C TYR A 72 -5.95 -8.42 -10.73
N TYR A 73 -5.19 -9.46 -10.41
CA TYR A 73 -4.30 -10.15 -11.35
C TYR A 73 -4.47 -11.66 -11.24
N GLU A 74 -4.39 -12.35 -12.37
CA GLU A 74 -4.19 -13.80 -12.37
C GLU A 74 -2.71 -14.13 -12.51
N THR A 75 -2.18 -14.99 -11.64
CA THR A 75 -0.77 -15.38 -11.64
C THR A 75 -0.62 -16.89 -11.80
N SER A 76 0.54 -17.30 -12.31
CA SER A 76 0.99 -18.68 -12.23
C SER A 76 2.36 -18.69 -11.60
N ALA A 77 2.45 -19.10 -10.34
CA ALA A 77 3.74 -19.30 -9.68
C ALA A 77 4.60 -20.33 -10.44
N ARG A 78 3.97 -21.37 -11.01
CA ARG A 78 4.65 -22.41 -11.80
C ARG A 78 5.28 -21.86 -13.08
N ARG A 79 4.54 -21.03 -13.82
CA ARG A 79 5.02 -20.41 -15.07
C ARG A 79 5.67 -19.05 -14.85
N ARG A 80 5.76 -18.57 -13.60
CA ARG A 80 6.19 -17.22 -13.21
C ARG A 80 5.43 -16.10 -13.92
N ALA A 81 4.18 -16.35 -14.31
CA ALA A 81 3.35 -15.38 -15.01
C ALA A 81 2.76 -14.35 -14.03
N ASN A 82 2.89 -13.06 -14.35
CA ASN A 82 2.38 -11.91 -13.58
C ASN A 82 2.92 -11.75 -12.15
N VAL A 83 3.88 -12.58 -11.71
CA VAL A 83 4.37 -12.56 -10.33
C VAL A 83 5.11 -11.26 -10.02
N ASN A 84 5.94 -10.79 -10.94
CA ASN A 84 6.70 -9.54 -10.76
C ASN A 84 5.80 -8.32 -10.84
N GLU A 85 4.85 -8.33 -11.76
CA GLU A 85 3.90 -7.27 -12.04
C GLU A 85 3.04 -6.96 -10.82
N VAL A 86 2.50 -8.02 -10.19
CA VAL A 86 1.72 -7.93 -8.95
C VAL A 86 2.54 -7.33 -7.81
N PHE A 87 3.76 -7.82 -7.63
CA PHE A 87 4.63 -7.33 -6.55
C PHE A 87 5.03 -5.86 -6.77
N VAL A 88 5.39 -5.49 -8.00
CA VAL A 88 5.74 -4.12 -8.37
C VAL A 88 4.55 -3.18 -8.21
N ASP A 89 3.34 -3.59 -8.58
CA ASP A 89 2.14 -2.78 -8.38
C ASP A 89 1.89 -2.51 -6.89
N LEU A 90 1.92 -3.54 -6.05
CA LEU A 90 1.74 -3.38 -4.61
C LEU A 90 2.83 -2.45 -4.02
N CYS A 91 4.09 -2.63 -4.39
CA CYS A 91 5.17 -1.75 -3.94
C CYS A 91 4.93 -0.28 -4.36
N ARG A 92 4.42 -0.04 -5.58
CA ARG A 92 4.08 1.32 -6.03
C ARG A 92 2.95 1.91 -5.19
N GLN A 93 1.94 1.14 -4.85
CA GLN A 93 0.84 1.60 -3.99
C GLN A 93 1.35 1.98 -2.59
N ILE A 94 2.21 1.14 -1.98
CA ILE A 94 2.84 1.40 -0.68
C ILE A 94 3.63 2.72 -0.73
N ILE A 95 4.50 2.87 -1.74
CA ILE A 95 5.33 4.08 -1.89
C ILE A 95 4.47 5.33 -2.10
N ARG A 96 3.42 5.24 -2.93
CA ARG A 96 2.49 6.37 -3.16
C ARG A 96 1.81 6.79 -1.87
N LYS A 97 1.32 5.84 -1.08
CA LYS A 97 0.66 6.12 0.20
C LYS A 97 1.62 6.75 1.21
N ASP A 98 2.86 6.28 1.29
CA ASP A 98 3.88 6.86 2.18
C ASP A 98 4.25 8.30 1.80
N ILE A 99 4.36 8.58 0.49
CA ILE A 99 4.60 9.93 -0.01
C ILE A 99 3.43 10.86 0.32
N GLN A 100 2.19 10.42 0.08
CA GLN A 100 0.99 11.19 0.39
C GLN A 100 0.90 11.53 1.89
N ALA A 101 1.07 10.54 2.76
CA ALA A 101 1.04 10.75 4.21
C ALA A 101 2.14 11.72 4.67
N SER A 102 3.31 11.70 4.02
CA SER A 102 4.41 12.63 4.32
C SER A 102 4.12 14.06 3.85
N GLN A 103 3.42 14.23 2.74
CA GLN A 103 2.99 15.52 2.24
C GLN A 103 1.90 16.12 3.14
N GLU A 104 0.91 15.33 3.54
CA GLU A 104 -0.17 15.76 4.44
C GLU A 104 0.39 16.28 5.77
N ARG A 105 1.29 15.53 6.41
CA ARG A 105 2.00 15.98 7.62
C ARG A 105 2.78 17.27 7.41
N SER A 106 3.42 17.43 6.26
CA SER A 106 4.20 18.64 5.96
C SER A 106 3.31 19.86 5.76
N MET A 107 2.15 19.69 5.13
CA MET A 107 1.15 20.74 4.95
C MET A 107 0.51 21.15 6.28
N GLU A 108 0.19 20.19 7.15
CA GLU A 108 -0.35 20.44 8.48
C GLU A 108 0.61 21.27 9.35
N LEU A 109 1.90 20.91 9.36
CA LEU A 109 2.93 21.66 10.08
C LEU A 109 3.08 23.10 9.57
N ALA A 110 2.97 23.30 8.25
CA ALA A 110 3.04 24.63 7.65
C ALA A 110 1.82 25.51 8.00
N MET A 111 0.64 24.91 8.17
CA MET A 111 -0.57 25.65 8.56
C MET A 111 -0.59 25.98 10.06
N ASN A 112 -0.24 25.04 10.93
CA ASN A 112 -0.21 25.29 12.38
C ASN A 112 0.87 26.29 12.79
N GLY A 113 1.98 26.36 12.05
CA GLY A 113 3.03 27.37 12.26
C GLY A 113 2.55 28.82 12.05
N ARG A 114 1.42 29.06 11.37
CA ARG A 114 0.88 30.41 11.12
C ARG A 114 -0.05 30.93 12.21
N ASN A 115 -0.63 30.06 13.04
CA ASN A 115 -1.50 30.48 14.15
C ASN A 115 -0.71 30.83 15.44
N GLY A 116 0.62 30.70 15.40
CA GLY A 116 1.53 31.30 16.38
C GLY A 116 1.72 32.79 16.10
N GLY A 117 0.68 33.59 16.29
CA GLY A 117 0.81 35.04 16.38
C GLY A 117 1.62 35.40 17.63
N GLY A 118 2.83 35.90 17.44
CA GLY A 118 3.72 36.36 18.52
C GLY A 118 4.64 37.47 18.01
N VAL A 119 4.12 38.69 18.04
CA VAL A 119 4.80 39.96 17.76
C VAL A 119 5.88 40.21 18.82
N GLY A 120 7.10 40.58 18.40
CA GLY A 120 8.05 41.27 19.26
C GLY A 120 9.49 40.75 19.20
N GLY A 121 10.40 41.62 18.79
CA GLY A 121 11.84 41.42 18.97
C GLY A 121 12.64 41.60 17.69
N ALA A 122 12.81 42.86 17.29
CA ALA A 122 13.89 43.23 16.40
C ALA A 122 15.22 42.96 17.12
N ASP A 123 15.94 41.90 16.73
CA ASP A 123 17.36 41.81 17.01
C ASP A 123 18.12 41.52 15.71
N ARG A 124 18.69 42.62 15.20
CA ARG A 124 19.59 42.64 14.06
C ARG A 124 20.92 42.04 14.52
N HIS A 125 21.52 41.26 13.64
CA HIS A 125 22.88 40.72 13.70
C HIS A 125 23.06 39.34 14.36
N ARG A 126 23.00 38.31 13.52
CA ARG A 126 24.16 37.41 13.40
C ARG A 126 24.24 36.78 12.01
N ARG A 127 25.18 37.31 11.22
CA ARG A 127 25.79 36.58 10.10
C ARG A 127 26.45 35.33 10.68
N HIS A 128 26.02 34.14 10.28
CA HIS A 128 26.90 32.98 10.25
C HIS A 128 26.56 32.12 9.04
N HIS A 129 27.49 32.11 8.09
CA HIS A 129 27.61 31.14 7.02
C HIS A 129 27.73 29.73 7.62
N GLY A 130 26.60 29.06 7.82
CA GLY A 130 26.53 27.61 8.02
C GLY A 130 26.02 26.97 6.74
N ARG A 131 26.93 26.36 5.97
CA ARG A 131 26.60 25.48 4.84
C ARG A 131 25.47 24.53 5.26
N LEU A 132 24.28 24.72 4.69
CA LEU A 132 23.19 23.75 4.75
C LEU A 132 23.67 22.48 4.04
N ARG A 133 24.28 21.58 4.82
CA ARG A 133 24.39 20.18 4.45
C ARG A 133 22.96 19.66 4.35
N ASN A 134 22.42 19.67 3.13
CA ASN A 134 21.25 18.88 2.76
C ASN A 134 21.59 17.41 3.02
N HIS A 135 21.45 16.97 4.27
CA HIS A 135 21.23 15.59 4.59
C HIS A 135 19.88 15.27 3.94
N ARG A 136 19.94 14.81 2.69
CA ARG A 136 18.97 13.87 2.14
C ARG A 136 18.85 12.76 3.19
N ARG A 137 17.95 12.93 4.17
CA ARG A 137 17.44 11.85 4.99
C ARG A 137 16.74 10.94 4.00
N ARG A 138 17.49 10.00 3.44
CA ARG A 138 16.94 8.77 2.89
C ARG A 138 16.25 8.10 4.08
N THR A 139 14.98 8.42 4.30
CA THR A 139 14.11 7.55 5.07
C THR A 139 14.12 6.24 4.30
N LYS A 140 14.86 5.28 4.85
CA LYS A 140 14.97 3.94 4.28
C LYS A 140 13.59 3.31 4.50
N VAL A 141 12.70 3.46 3.53
CA VAL A 141 11.35 2.87 3.56
C VAL A 141 11.53 1.35 3.52
N LYS A 142 11.69 0.74 4.68
CA LYS A 142 11.64 -0.70 4.89
C LYS A 142 10.24 -1.03 5.37
N GLY A 143 9.29 -1.01 4.44
CA GLY A 143 8.00 -1.65 4.65
C GLY A 143 8.03 -3.03 4.04
N ASP A 144 7.60 -4.03 4.79
CA ASP A 144 7.48 -5.39 4.28
C ASP A 144 6.15 -5.54 3.52
N CYS A 145 6.23 -6.15 2.33
CA CYS A 145 5.08 -6.72 1.64
C CYS A 145 4.75 -8.05 2.31
N VAL A 146 3.49 -8.26 2.69
CA VAL A 146 3.04 -9.54 3.26
C VAL A 146 2.16 -10.25 2.23
N ILE A 147 2.50 -11.49 1.93
CA ILE A 147 1.68 -12.37 1.09
C ILE A 147 0.84 -13.22 2.05
N LEU A 148 -0.49 -13.13 1.94
CA LEU A 148 -1.43 -13.98 2.65
C LEU A 148 -2.14 -14.89 1.64
#